data_AF-R6XN64-F1
#
_entry.id   AF-R6XN64-F1
#
_cell.length_a   1.000
_cell.length_b   1.000
_cell.length_c   1.000
_cell.angle_alpha   90.00
_cell.angle_beta   90.00
_cell.angle_gamma   90.00
#
_symmetry.space_group_name_H-M   'P 1'
#
loop_
_entity.id
_entity.type
_entity.pdbx_description
1 polymer ?
#
loop_
_entity_poly.entity_id
_entity_poly.type
_entity_poly.pdbx_seq_one_letter_code
_entity_poly.pdbx_strand_id
1 'polypeptide(L)'
;MSQGDWFYKMFLGHYCLGEQCVKACKYKYDKSSADIRIGDLWGNTYKEDEKGVSALVTFTEKGKMIVESLKNATLVSQPLEVVAEGQMKDNARPVPVSSLVMYLFEHRIYLNLKQWNFVLALFGKPFRAYAKLKRIFKIK
;
A
#
# COMPACT_ATOMS: atom_id res chain seq x y z
N MET A 1 11.10 -5.82 6.64
CA MET A 1 10.70 -4.65 5.84
C MET A 1 11.06 -3.32 6.51
N SER A 2 10.65 -2.99 7.75
CA SER A 2 11.11 -1.70 8.31
C SER A 2 12.56 -1.69 8.80
N GLN A 3 13.13 -2.82 9.22
CA GLN A 3 14.50 -2.87 9.79
C GLN A 3 14.78 -1.81 10.88
N GLY A 4 13.74 -1.34 11.59
CA GLY A 4 13.85 -0.26 12.58
C GLY A 4 13.69 1.15 12.01
N ASP A 5 13.67 1.31 10.68
CA ASP A 5 13.39 2.58 10.01
C ASP A 5 11.98 3.09 10.34
N TRP A 6 11.93 4.36 10.68
CA TRP A 6 10.74 4.99 11.20
C TRP A 6 9.74 5.35 10.10
N PHE A 7 10.23 5.75 8.92
CA PHE A 7 9.39 6.01 7.76
C PHE A 7 8.60 4.75 7.38
N TYR A 8 9.28 3.61 7.21
CA TYR A 8 8.63 2.35 6.88
C TYR A 8 7.67 1.89 7.98
N LYS A 9 8.01 2.11 9.26
CA LYS A 9 7.10 1.81 10.38
C LYS A 9 5.80 2.62 10.31
N MET A 10 5.90 3.90 9.95
CA MET A 10 4.75 4.79 9.81
C MET A 10 3.92 4.42 8.57
N PHE A 11 4.60 4.27 7.43
CA PHE A 11 4.03 3.96 6.12
C PHE A 11 3.34 2.59 6.10
N LEU A 12 4.08 1.51 6.35
CA LEU A 12 3.53 0.13 6.40
C LEU A 12 2.59 -0.08 7.59
N GLY A 13 2.63 0.84 8.56
CA GLY A 13 1.72 0.85 9.69
C GLY A 13 0.34 1.46 9.40
N HIS A 14 0.14 2.05 8.23
CA HIS A 14 -1.10 2.74 7.85
C HIS A 14 -1.47 3.91 8.77
N TYR A 15 -0.49 4.45 9.51
CA TYR A 15 -0.73 5.52 10.49
C TYR A 15 -1.03 6.87 9.83
N CYS A 16 -0.66 7.01 8.56
CA CYS A 16 -0.76 8.27 7.81
C CYS A 16 -1.68 8.16 6.58
N LEU A 17 -2.52 7.14 6.50
CA LEU A 17 -3.43 6.98 5.36
C LEU A 17 -4.64 7.91 5.50
N GLY A 18 -5.05 8.52 4.38
CA GLY A 18 -6.31 9.26 4.30
C GLY A 18 -7.52 8.34 4.47
N GLU A 19 -8.65 8.91 4.90
CA GLU A 19 -9.88 8.15 5.14
C GLU A 19 -10.38 7.39 3.90
N GLN A 20 -10.12 7.94 2.71
CA GLN A 20 -10.49 7.35 1.42
C GLN A 20 -9.82 5.98 1.22
N CYS A 21 -8.58 5.82 1.69
CA CYS A 21 -7.85 4.55 1.62
C CYS A 21 -8.40 3.48 2.57
N VAL A 22 -9.18 3.88 3.57
CA VAL A 22 -9.71 3.03 4.64
C VAL A 22 -11.19 2.69 4.42
N LYS A 23 -12.00 3.68 4.04
CA LYS A 23 -13.46 3.54 4.01
C LYS A 23 -13.97 2.98 2.68
N ALA A 24 -13.57 3.57 1.55
CA ALA A 24 -14.25 3.33 0.27
C ALA A 24 -13.37 3.59 -0.97
N CYS A 25 -12.12 3.11 -0.98
CA CYS A 25 -11.29 3.24 -2.17
C CYS A 25 -11.84 2.33 -3.29
N LYS A 26 -12.34 2.93 -4.37
CA LYS A 26 -12.87 2.22 -5.54
C LYS A 26 -11.81 1.72 -6.53
N TYR A 27 -10.52 1.95 -6.25
CA TYR A 27 -9.42 1.76 -7.20
C TYR A 27 -8.37 0.73 -6.74
N LYS A 28 -8.77 -0.18 -5.85
CA LYS A 28 -7.87 -1.24 -5.36
C LYS A 28 -7.71 -2.33 -6.42
N TYR A 29 -6.52 -2.92 -6.45
CA TYR A 29 -6.21 -4.12 -7.22
C TYR A 29 -6.60 -4.03 -8.71
N ASP A 30 -7.66 -4.71 -9.13
CA ASP A 30 -8.15 -4.85 -10.50
C ASP A 30 -9.14 -3.76 -10.92
N LYS A 31 -9.35 -2.72 -10.11
CA LYS A 31 -10.29 -1.62 -10.42
C LYS A 31 -9.56 -0.34 -10.77
N SER A 32 -9.87 0.25 -11.92
CA SER A 32 -9.29 1.51 -12.40
C SER A 32 -10.30 2.34 -13.18
N SER A 33 -10.13 3.66 -13.20
CA SER A 33 -10.79 4.55 -14.19
C SER A 33 -9.85 4.99 -15.32
N ALA A 34 -8.59 4.56 -15.31
CA ALA A 34 -7.60 4.89 -16.33
C ALA A 34 -7.51 3.78 -17.39
N ASP A 35 -7.17 4.15 -18.63
CA ASP A 35 -6.89 3.20 -19.72
C ASP A 35 -5.71 2.28 -19.39
N ILE A 36 -4.66 2.85 -18.78
CA ILE A 36 -3.41 2.17 -18.41
C ILE A 36 -3.05 2.55 -16.97
N ARG A 37 -2.58 1.58 -16.18
CA ARG A 37 -1.91 1.78 -14.89
C ARG A 37 -0.47 1.31 -14.99
N ILE A 38 0.44 2.09 -14.44
CA ILE A 38 1.87 1.77 -14.38
C ILE A 38 2.33 1.90 -12.92
N GLY A 39 3.31 1.10 -12.52
CA GLY A 39 3.99 1.20 -11.23
C GLY A 39 5.27 0.37 -11.22
N ASP A 40 5.93 0.29 -10.07
CA ASP A 40 7.13 -0.54 -9.92
C ASP A 40 6.75 -2.01 -9.73
N LEU A 41 7.48 -2.92 -10.36
CA LEU A 41 7.34 -4.38 -10.22
C LEU A 41 8.58 -4.96 -9.56
N TRP A 42 8.88 -4.51 -8.34
CA TRP A 42 10.06 -4.93 -7.57
C TRP A 42 9.71 -5.93 -6.48
N GLY A 43 8.63 -6.70 -6.65
CA GLY A 43 8.28 -7.74 -5.70
C GLY A 43 9.05 -9.03 -5.97
N ASN A 44 8.53 -10.16 -5.50
CA ASN A 44 9.31 -11.39 -5.43
C ASN A 44 9.73 -11.93 -6.80
N THR A 45 8.96 -11.64 -7.85
CA THR A 45 9.26 -12.12 -9.21
C THR A 45 10.53 -11.49 -9.80
N TYR A 46 10.82 -10.22 -9.50
CA TYR A 46 11.98 -9.49 -10.04
C TYR A 46 12.90 -8.94 -8.95
N LYS A 47 12.93 -9.58 -7.78
CA LYS A 47 13.71 -9.11 -6.62
C LYS A 47 15.24 -9.08 -6.85
N GLU A 48 15.74 -9.89 -7.79
CA GLU A 48 17.16 -9.95 -8.17
C GLU A 48 17.46 -9.08 -9.39
N ASP A 49 16.46 -8.37 -9.93
CA ASP A 49 16.65 -7.46 -11.06
C ASP A 49 17.11 -6.08 -10.57
N GLU A 50 18.35 -5.72 -10.90
CA GLU A 50 18.93 -4.42 -10.52
C GLU A 50 18.70 -3.32 -11.56
N LYS A 51 18.13 -3.64 -12.73
CA LYS A 51 17.83 -2.66 -13.79
C LYS A 51 16.49 -1.97 -13.55
N GLY A 52 15.61 -2.61 -12.79
CA GLY A 52 14.29 -2.12 -12.45
C GLY A 52 13.27 -2.50 -13.54
N VAL A 53 12.15 -3.06 -13.10
CA VAL A 53 11.05 -3.46 -13.98
C VAL A 53 9.79 -2.69 -13.57
N SER A 54 9.04 -2.19 -14.56
CA SER A 54 7.74 -1.56 -14.32
C SER A 54 6.60 -2.54 -14.54
N ALA A 55 5.64 -2.54 -13.63
CA ALA A 55 4.32 -3.13 -13.79
C ALA A 55 3.50 -2.28 -14.75
N LEU A 56 2.78 -2.93 -15.67
CA LEU A 56 1.83 -2.27 -16.56
C LEU A 56 0.54 -3.10 -16.64
N VAL A 57 -0.60 -2.46 -16.46
CA VAL A 57 -1.93 -3.08 -16.59
C VAL A 57 -2.82 -2.21 -17.47
N THR A 58 -3.44 -2.81 -18.48
CA THR A 58 -4.42 -2.14 -19.35
C THR A 58 -5.84 -2.50 -18.90
N PHE A 59 -6.72 -1.50 -18.76
CA PHE A 59 -8.11 -1.69 -18.32
C PHE A 59 -9.14 -1.45 -19.42
N THR A 60 -8.70 -0.93 -20.56
CA THR A 60 -9.54 -0.65 -21.73
C THR A 60 -8.87 -1.12 -23.01
N GLU A 61 -9.66 -1.35 -24.06
CA GLU A 61 -9.13 -1.69 -25.39
C GLU A 61 -8.22 -0.58 -25.93
N LYS A 62 -8.54 0.68 -25.63
CA LYS A 62 -7.69 1.82 -25.96
C LYS A 62 -6.33 1.73 -25.29
N GLY A 63 -6.28 1.41 -24.00
CA GLY A 63 -5.01 1.21 -23.28
C GLY A 63 -4.20 0.07 -23.87
N LYS A 64 -4.86 -1.03 -24.24
CA LYS A 64 -4.24 -2.17 -24.90
C LYS A 64 -3.63 -1.79 -26.25
N MET A 65 -4.37 -1.12 -27.13
CA MET A 65 -3.86 -0.67 -28.43
C MET A 65 -2.64 0.26 -28.29
N ILE A 66 -2.64 1.15 -27.29
CA ILE A 66 -1.49 2.04 -27.03
C ILE A 66 -0.26 1.20 -26.65
N VAL A 67 -0.42 0.23 -25.76
CA VAL A 67 0.69 -0.63 -25.29
C VAL A 67 1.23 -1.51 -26.41
N GLU A 68 0.36 -2.08 -27.23
CA GLU A 68 0.75 -2.89 -28.39
C GLU A 68 1.46 -2.07 -29.48
N SER A 69 1.26 -0.74 -29.50
CA SER A 69 1.94 0.17 -30.44
C SER A 69 3.35 0.59 -30.00
N LEU A 70 3.78 0.24 -28.79
CA LEU A 70 5.08 0.63 -28.25
C LEU A 70 6.21 -0.07 -29.02
N LYS A 71 7.16 0.73 -29.52
CA LYS A 71 8.32 0.21 -30.28
C LYS A 71 9.60 0.07 -29.45
N ASN A 72 9.71 0.84 -28.37
CA ASN A 72 10.93 0.96 -27.55
C ASN A 72 10.71 0.43 -26.12
N ALA A 73 9.92 -0.63 -25.98
CA ALA A 73 9.66 -1.29 -24.71
C ALA A 73 9.70 -2.80 -24.87
N THR A 74 10.32 -3.50 -23.91
CA THR A 74 10.24 -4.95 -23.82
C THR A 74 9.02 -5.31 -22.97
N LEU A 75 8.01 -5.90 -23.60
CA LEU A 75 6.79 -6.32 -22.93
C LEU A 75 6.84 -7.80 -22.62
N VAL A 76 6.73 -8.15 -21.34
CA VAL A 76 6.65 -9.54 -20.87
C VAL A 76 5.30 -9.74 -20.20
N SER A 77 4.47 -10.61 -20.77
CA SER A 77 3.16 -10.92 -20.21
C SER A 77 3.32 -11.65 -18.88
N GLN A 78 2.56 -11.21 -17.87
CA GLN A 78 2.55 -11.78 -16.53
C GLN A 78 1.11 -11.83 -16.00
N PRO A 79 0.76 -12.80 -15.14
CA PRO A 79 -0.53 -12.80 -14.44
C PRO A 79 -0.73 -11.52 -13.62
N LEU A 80 -1.99 -11.08 -13.48
CA LEU A 80 -2.30 -9.88 -12.69
C LEU A 80 -1.82 -9.99 -11.25
N GLU A 81 -1.87 -11.19 -10.67
CA GLU A 81 -1.42 -11.48 -9.31
C GLU A 81 0.07 -11.17 -9.12
N VAL A 82 0.87 -11.39 -10.16
CA VAL A 82 2.30 -11.05 -10.18
C VAL A 82 2.46 -9.55 -10.35
N VAL A 83 1.83 -8.96 -11.37
CA VAL A 83 1.96 -7.52 -11.67
C VAL A 83 1.48 -6.64 -10.52
N ALA A 84 0.48 -7.09 -9.75
CA ALA A 84 -0.10 -6.37 -8.63
C ALA A 84 0.33 -6.91 -7.25
N GLU A 85 1.41 -7.69 -7.16
CA GLU A 85 1.82 -8.36 -5.91
C GLU A 85 2.08 -7.40 -4.74
N GLY A 86 2.61 -6.21 -5.04
CA GLY A 86 2.87 -5.15 -4.05
C GLY A 86 1.65 -4.27 -3.73
N GLN A 87 0.53 -4.45 -4.42
CA GLN A 87 -0.64 -3.59 -4.27
C GLN A 87 -1.60 -4.10 -3.18
N MET A 88 -2.26 -3.15 -2.51
CA MET A 88 -3.34 -3.48 -1.59
C MET A 88 -4.55 -4.02 -2.34
N LYS A 89 -4.96 -5.25 -2.00
CA LYS A 89 -6.17 -5.88 -2.57
C LYS A 89 -7.47 -5.26 -2.05
N ASP A 90 -7.46 -4.93 -0.77
CA ASP A 90 -8.60 -4.35 -0.06
C ASP A 90 -8.25 -2.98 0.52
N ASN A 91 -9.26 -2.31 1.08
CA ASN A 91 -9.05 -1.10 1.86
C ASN A 91 -8.14 -1.35 3.07
N ALA A 92 -7.39 -0.32 3.42
CA ALA A 92 -6.60 -0.35 4.63
C ALA A 92 -7.52 -0.48 5.85
N ARG A 93 -7.04 -1.17 6.89
CA ARG A 93 -7.79 -1.23 8.14
C ARG A 93 -7.68 0.10 8.88
N PRO A 94 -8.76 0.56 9.52
CA PRO A 94 -8.69 1.73 10.37
C PRO A 94 -7.71 1.46 11.51
N VAL A 95 -6.89 2.46 11.80
CA VAL A 95 -5.96 2.45 12.93
C VAL A 95 -6.33 3.65 13.80
N PRO A 96 -6.88 3.46 15.01
CA PRO A 96 -7.44 4.56 15.80
C PRO A 96 -6.45 5.69 16.08
N VAL A 97 -5.16 5.37 16.24
CA VAL A 97 -4.12 6.39 16.47
C VAL A 97 -3.81 7.23 15.23
N SER A 98 -4.28 6.84 14.03
CA SER A 98 -4.02 7.61 12.79
C SER A 98 -4.60 9.02 12.85
N SER A 99 -5.77 9.24 13.47
CA SER A 99 -6.34 10.58 13.60
C SER A 99 -5.44 11.49 14.44
N LEU A 100 -4.87 10.98 15.54
CA LEU A 100 -3.91 11.71 16.35
C LEU A 100 -2.60 11.96 15.58
N VAL A 101 -2.09 10.96 14.86
CA VAL A 101 -0.88 11.09 14.03
C VAL A 101 -1.05 12.20 12.99
N MET A 102 -2.15 12.18 12.25
CA MET A 102 -2.46 13.18 11.22
C MET A 102 -2.65 14.57 11.82
N TYR A 103 -3.34 14.68 12.97
CA TYR A 103 -3.49 15.95 13.69
C TYR A 103 -2.14 16.56 14.09
N LEU A 104 -1.24 15.76 14.67
CA LEU A 104 0.10 16.21 15.06
C LEU A 104 0.90 16.70 13.85
N PHE A 105 0.82 16.01 12.71
CA PHE A 105 1.49 16.43 11.48
C PHE A 105 0.91 17.71 10.88
N GLU A 106 -0.43 17.84 10.85
CA GLU A 106 -1.11 19.04 10.37
C GLU A 106 -0.72 20.28 11.18
N HIS A 107 -0.57 20.13 12.50
CA HIS A 107 -0.19 21.21 13.41
C HIS A 107 1.34 21.37 13.58
N ARG A 108 2.14 20.66 12.77
CA ARG A 108 3.61 20.68 12.82
C ARG A 108 4.20 20.36 14.20
N ILE A 109 3.53 19.49 14.95
CA ILE A 109 4.00 19.00 16.25
C ILE A 109 4.87 17.77 16.00
N TYR A 110 6.19 17.96 16.07
CA TYR A 110 7.15 16.89 15.84
C TYR A 110 7.54 16.20 17.14
N LEU A 111 7.17 14.92 17.25
CA LEU A 111 7.63 14.06 18.33
C LEU A 111 8.98 13.43 17.97
N ASN A 112 9.85 13.27 18.96
CA ASN A 112 11.06 12.48 18.79
C ASN A 112 10.73 10.96 18.75
N LEU A 113 11.72 10.14 18.37
CA LEU A 113 11.53 8.69 18.20
C LEU A 113 11.02 7.99 19.47
N LYS A 114 11.46 8.41 20.67
CA LYS A 114 11.02 7.81 21.94
C LYS A 114 9.54 8.12 22.20
N GLN A 115 9.14 9.37 21.98
CA GLN A 115 7.74 9.81 22.10
C GLN A 115 6.84 9.07 21.10
N TRP A 116 7.26 8.95 19.84
CA TRP A 116 6.52 8.17 18.85
C TRP A 116 6.38 6.70 19.22
N ASN A 117 7.46 6.07 19.68
CA ASN A 117 7.42 4.68 20.13
C ASN A 117 6.45 4.50 21.29
N PHE A 118 6.39 5.45 22.22
CA PHE A 118 5.45 5.44 23.32
C PHE A 118 3.99 5.56 22.84
N VAL A 119 3.67 6.56 22.01
CA VAL A 119 2.32 6.77 21.44
C VAL A 119 1.85 5.51 20.67
N LEU A 120 2.69 4.97 19.81
CA LEU A 120 2.35 3.79 19.01
C LEU A 120 2.25 2.51 19.86
N ALA A 121 3.02 2.40 20.95
CA ALA A 121 2.93 1.27 21.87
C ALA A 121 1.63 1.30 22.68
N LEU A 122 1.21 2.47 23.14
CA LEU A 122 0.02 2.63 23.96
C LEU A 122 -1.27 2.45 23.14
N PHE A 123 -1.35 3.06 21.96
CA PHE A 123 -2.59 3.10 21.18
C PHE A 123 -2.58 2.18 19.96
N GLY A 124 -1.42 1.94 19.36
CA GLY A 124 -1.30 1.17 18.12
C GLY A 124 -1.28 -0.35 18.34
N LYS A 125 -0.42 -0.83 19.25
CA LYS A 125 -0.22 -2.28 19.46
C LYS A 125 -1.46 -3.00 20.03
N PRO A 126 -2.13 -2.49 21.08
CA PRO A 126 -3.28 -3.18 21.67
C PRO A 126 -4.44 -3.30 20.68
N PHE A 127 -4.71 -2.24 19.91
CA PHE A 127 -5.75 -2.27 18.89
C PHE A 127 -5.45 -3.31 17.79
N ARG A 128 -4.21 -3.39 17.32
CA ARG A 128 -3.83 -4.39 16.31
C ARG A 128 -3.95 -5.82 16.85
N ALA A 129 -3.56 -6.05 18.10
CA ALA A 129 -3.73 -7.33 18.77
C ALA A 129 -5.22 -7.70 18.86
N TYR A 130 -6.06 -6.77 19.33
CA TYR A 130 -7.51 -6.94 19.39
C TYR A 130 -8.13 -7.22 18.01
N ALA A 131 -7.78 -6.46 16.98
CA ALA A 131 -8.29 -6.65 15.62
C ALA A 131 -7.86 -8.01 15.04
N LYS A 132 -6.64 -8.48 15.34
CA LYS A 132 -6.16 -9.81 14.96
C LYS A 132 -6.93 -10.92 15.69
N LEU A 133 -7.14 -10.79 16.99
CA LEU A 133 -7.91 -11.72 17.81
C LEU A 133 -9.37 -11.79 17.34
N LYS A 134 -10.04 -10.65 17.20
CA LYS A 134 -11.42 -10.56 16.69
C LYS A 134 -11.57 -11.30 15.37
N ARG A 135 -10.58 -11.24 14.46
CA ARG A 135 -10.61 -12.01 13.21
C ARG A 135 -10.55 -13.52 13.44
N ILE A 136 -9.65 -13.98 14.30
CA ILE A 136 -9.53 -15.42 14.61
C ILE A 136 -10.85 -15.94 15.20
N PHE A 137 -11.48 -15.18 16.09
CA PHE A 137 -12.74 -15.57 16.73
C PHE A 137 -13.99 -15.35 15.84
N LYS A 138 -13.92 -14.50 14.82
CA LYS A 138 -15.01 -14.27 13.84
C LYS A 138 -14.91 -15.18 12.59
N ILE A 139 -13.88 -16.03 12.53
CA ILE A 139 -13.72 -17.11 11.52
C ILE A 139 -14.25 -18.45 12.09
N LYS A 140 -15.14 -18.40 13.09
CA LYS A 140 -16.04 -19.51 13.44
C LYS A 140 -17.46 -19.15 13.06
#